data_AF-A0A3C0UAS0-F1
#
_entry.id   AF-A0A3C0UAS0-F1
#
_cell.length_a   1.000
_cell.length_b   1.000
_cell.length_c   1.000
_cell.angle_alpha   90.00
_cell.angle_beta   90.00
_cell.angle_gamma   90.00
#
_symmetry.space_group_name_H-M   'P 1'
#
loop_
_entity.id
_entity.type
_entity.pdbx_description
1 polymer ?
#
loop_
_entity_poly.entity_id
_entity_poly.type
_entity_poly.pdbx_seq_one_letter_code
_entity_poly.pdbx_strand_id
1 'polypeptide(L)'
;MAHSPESFERLIDVSDIFRAQTRLRTRLRIMYGIAAALVAVALACTAIPMLMQRASQSSMSELVSSGEERVRLWPKSRIDDALKSARAYNRKLAASGQPVLGEAIDPFTGGGRSFSHASKDRQYNRLLNEGHGVIGSVVIPKISVDLPIYHGTGDKQLSLGAGHLYGTSLPVGGKSTHAVITGHRGLVKAQMFTRLDEMRKG
;
A
#
# COMPACT_ATOMS: atom_id res chain seq x y z
N MET A 1 -56.53 63.47 -20.14
CA MET A 1 -55.45 62.63 -19.58
C MET A 1 -54.66 63.49 -18.61
N ALA A 2 -54.91 63.35 -17.31
CA ALA A 2 -54.23 64.13 -16.28
C ALA A 2 -53.00 63.36 -15.79
N HIS A 3 -51.80 63.89 -16.04
CA HIS A 3 -50.57 63.41 -15.42
C HIS A 3 -50.47 64.03 -14.03
N SER A 4 -50.70 63.21 -12.99
CA SER A 4 -50.39 63.57 -11.62
C SER A 4 -48.86 63.62 -11.45
N PRO A 5 -48.27 64.70 -10.91
CA PRO A 5 -46.83 64.74 -10.67
C PRO A 5 -46.48 63.72 -9.58
N GLU A 6 -45.61 62.77 -9.92
CA GLU A 6 -44.98 61.89 -8.93
C GLU A 6 -44.37 62.76 -7.81
N SER A 7 -44.65 62.41 -6.55
CA SER A 7 -44.16 63.20 -5.41
C SER A 7 -42.64 63.12 -5.34
N PHE A 8 -42.00 64.25 -5.04
CA PHE A 8 -40.54 64.39 -4.92
C PHE A 8 -39.92 63.36 -3.94
N GLU A 9 -40.67 62.99 -2.90
CA GLU A 9 -40.36 61.92 -1.94
C GLU A 9 -40.08 60.56 -2.63
N ARG A 10 -40.84 60.22 -3.67
CA ARG A 10 -40.72 58.94 -4.39
C ARG A 10 -39.50 58.90 -5.32
N LEU A 11 -39.07 60.07 -5.79
CA LEU A 11 -37.86 60.21 -6.61
C LEU A 11 -36.57 60.12 -5.78
N ILE A 12 -36.66 60.30 -4.46
CA ILE A 12 -35.53 60.22 -3.51
C ILE A 12 -35.59 58.92 -2.67
N ASP A 13 -36.57 58.04 -2.88
CA ASP A 13 -36.64 56.75 -2.19
C ASP A 13 -35.54 55.78 -2.69
N VAL A 14 -34.36 55.95 -2.13
CA VAL A 14 -33.18 55.12 -2.37
C VAL A 14 -33.21 53.80 -1.58
N SER A 15 -34.27 53.55 -0.79
CA SER A 15 -34.32 52.40 0.11
C SER A 15 -34.24 51.07 -0.64
N ASP A 16 -34.76 50.99 -1.86
CA ASP A 16 -34.65 49.82 -2.73
C ASP A 16 -33.20 49.58 -3.22
N ILE A 17 -32.42 50.64 -3.44
CA ILE A 17 -30.99 50.54 -3.79
C ILE A 17 -30.19 50.01 -2.59
N PHE A 18 -30.46 50.51 -1.38
CA PHE A 18 -29.83 50.00 -0.16
C PHE A 18 -30.23 48.54 0.16
N ARG A 19 -31.50 48.16 -0.07
CA ARG A 19 -31.99 46.77 0.04
C ARG A 19 -31.34 45.86 -1.01
N ALA A 20 -31.11 46.34 -2.23
CA ALA A 20 -30.42 45.58 -3.27
C ALA A 20 -28.93 45.38 -2.93
N GLN A 21 -28.24 46.41 -2.45
CA GLN A 21 -26.83 46.33 -2.04
C GLN A 21 -26.61 45.39 -0.85
N THR A 22 -27.49 45.44 0.16
CA THR A 22 -27.42 44.54 1.32
C THR A 22 -27.68 43.09 0.94
N ARG A 23 -28.68 42.81 0.07
CA ARG A 23 -28.92 41.46 -0.48
C ARG A 23 -27.71 40.94 -1.26
N LEU A 24 -27.06 41.77 -2.08
CA LEU A 24 -25.87 41.38 -2.83
C LEU A 24 -24.69 41.03 -1.88
N ARG A 25 -24.43 41.86 -0.86
CA ARG A 25 -23.38 41.61 0.14
C ARG A 25 -23.63 40.32 0.93
N THR A 26 -24.88 40.06 1.34
CA THR A 26 -25.24 38.82 2.03
C THR A 26 -25.09 37.61 1.12
N ARG A 27 -25.54 37.69 -0.15
CA ARG A 27 -25.34 36.62 -1.15
C ARG A 27 -23.87 36.34 -1.42
N LEU A 28 -23.04 37.39 -1.54
CA LEU A 28 -21.58 37.24 -1.69
C LEU A 28 -20.95 36.58 -0.47
N ARG A 29 -21.31 36.98 0.76
CA ARG A 29 -20.84 36.33 1.99
C ARG A 29 -21.22 34.86 2.04
N ILE A 30 -22.46 34.51 1.67
CA ILE A 30 -22.93 33.13 1.59
C ILE A 30 -22.13 32.36 0.53
N MET A 31 -21.95 32.94 -0.66
CA MET A 31 -21.18 32.34 -1.75
C MET A 31 -19.73 32.07 -1.35
N TYR A 32 -19.06 33.02 -0.68
CA TYR A 32 -17.71 32.82 -0.16
C TYR A 32 -17.67 31.77 0.96
N GLY A 33 -18.69 31.71 1.82
CA GLY A 33 -18.81 30.67 2.83
C GLY A 33 -18.93 29.27 2.21
N ILE A 34 -19.74 29.12 1.16
CA ILE A 34 -19.87 27.86 0.41
C ILE A 34 -18.55 27.51 -0.28
N ALA A 35 -17.90 28.47 -0.94
CA ALA A 35 -16.61 28.24 -1.59
C ALA A 35 -15.53 27.80 -0.60
N ALA A 36 -15.44 28.45 0.57
CA ALA A 36 -14.50 28.08 1.62
C ALA A 36 -14.78 26.67 2.16
N ALA A 37 -16.05 26.31 2.34
CA ALA A 37 -16.43 24.96 2.76
C ALA A 37 -16.02 23.90 1.72
N LEU A 38 -16.22 24.15 0.43
CA LEU A 38 -15.81 23.23 -0.64
C LEU A 38 -14.28 23.05 -0.68
N VAL A 39 -13.52 24.13 -0.52
CA VAL A 39 -12.05 24.06 -0.44
C VAL A 39 -11.61 23.26 0.78
N ALA A 40 -12.23 23.47 1.94
CA ALA A 40 -11.92 22.71 3.15
C ALA A 40 -12.21 21.21 2.98
N VAL A 41 -13.32 20.84 2.34
CA VAL A 41 -13.65 19.44 2.02
C VAL A 41 -12.62 18.84 1.06
N ALA A 42 -12.22 19.56 0.02
CA ALA A 42 -11.20 19.08 -0.92
C ALA A 42 -9.84 18.84 -0.23
N LEU A 43 -9.43 19.74 0.68
CA LEU A 43 -8.23 19.56 1.49
C LEU A 43 -8.35 18.37 2.45
N ALA A 44 -9.50 18.17 3.08
CA ALA A 44 -9.73 17.02 3.96
C ALA A 44 -9.65 15.69 3.19
N CYS A 45 -10.26 15.61 2.01
CA CYS A 45 -10.23 14.43 1.14
C CYS A 45 -8.82 14.03 0.70
N THR A 46 -7.87 14.99 0.61
CA THR A 46 -6.48 14.72 0.23
C THR A 46 -5.57 14.47 1.43
N ALA A 47 -5.75 15.22 2.51
CA ALA A 47 -4.90 15.12 3.70
C ALA A 47 -5.16 13.85 4.53
N ILE A 48 -6.43 13.43 4.67
CA ILE A 48 -6.79 12.26 5.51
C ILE A 48 -6.13 10.97 4.99
N PRO A 49 -6.22 10.61 3.69
CA PRO A 49 -5.53 9.44 3.17
C PRO A 49 -4.01 9.50 3.36
N MET A 50 -3.38 10.66 3.16
CA MET A 50 -1.93 10.82 3.37
C MET A 50 -1.51 10.59 4.83
N LEU A 51 -2.30 11.07 5.78
CA LEU A 51 -2.03 10.85 7.21
C LEU A 51 -2.20 9.38 7.60
N MET A 52 -3.30 8.75 7.18
CA MET A 52 -3.54 7.31 7.40
C MET A 52 -2.44 6.45 6.78
N GLN A 53 -1.96 6.84 5.60
CA GLN A 53 -0.90 6.15 4.89
C GLN A 53 0.45 6.20 5.62
N ARG A 54 0.83 7.37 6.16
CA ARG A 54 2.04 7.50 6.98
C ARG A 54 1.95 6.64 8.25
N ALA A 55 0.79 6.65 8.91
CA ALA A 55 0.59 5.84 10.11
C ALA A 55 0.70 4.33 9.83
N SER A 56 0.09 3.87 8.74
CA SER A 56 0.18 2.48 8.28
C SER A 56 1.62 2.03 8.01
N GLN A 57 2.40 2.89 7.35
CA GLN A 57 3.79 2.58 7.03
C GLN A 57 4.64 2.36 8.29
N SER A 58 4.39 3.14 9.34
CA SER A 58 5.06 2.94 10.63
C SER A 58 4.77 1.56 11.22
N SER A 59 3.52 1.09 11.15
CA SER A 59 3.15 -0.25 11.66
C SER A 59 3.83 -1.40 10.90
N MET A 60 4.01 -1.27 9.58
CA MET A 60 4.73 -2.28 8.79
C MET A 60 6.24 -2.26 9.09
N SER A 61 6.82 -1.07 9.24
CA SER A 61 8.24 -0.92 9.60
C SER A 61 8.53 -1.46 11.01
N GLU A 62 7.57 -1.37 11.93
CA GLU A 62 7.69 -1.97 13.27
C GLU A 62 7.77 -3.52 13.19
N LEU A 63 6.96 -4.15 12.34
CA LEU A 63 7.05 -5.60 12.10
C LEU A 63 8.42 -6.00 11.55
N VAL A 64 8.94 -5.25 10.58
CA VAL A 64 10.28 -5.45 10.01
C VAL A 64 11.35 -5.30 11.10
N SER A 65 11.31 -4.21 11.86
CA SER A 65 12.26 -3.90 12.93
C SER A 65 12.28 -5.00 14.00
N SER A 66 11.10 -5.50 14.40
CA SER A 66 11.00 -6.59 15.37
C SER A 66 11.62 -7.89 14.86
N GLY A 67 11.49 -8.18 13.55
CA GLY A 67 12.14 -9.33 12.90
C GLY A 67 13.65 -9.19 12.88
N GLU A 68 14.13 -8.02 12.46
CA GLU A 68 15.56 -7.72 12.48
C GLU A 68 16.17 -7.87 13.86
N GLU A 69 15.50 -7.38 14.92
CA GLU A 69 15.99 -7.51 16.29
C GLU A 69 16.11 -8.98 16.71
N ARG A 70 15.11 -9.82 16.41
CA ARG A 70 15.16 -11.25 16.68
C ARG A 70 16.32 -11.93 15.95
N VAL A 71 16.54 -11.61 14.68
CA VAL A 71 17.61 -12.20 13.87
C VAL A 71 18.99 -11.69 14.30
N ARG A 72 19.11 -10.44 14.75
CA ARG A 72 20.36 -9.88 15.30
C ARG A 72 20.86 -10.65 16.53
N LEU A 73 19.94 -11.22 17.31
CA LEU A 73 20.27 -12.04 18.48
C LEU A 73 20.65 -13.48 18.13
N TRP A 74 20.59 -13.89 16.86
CA TRP A 74 20.96 -15.25 16.47
C TRP A 74 22.48 -15.47 16.52
N PRO A 75 22.94 -16.66 16.93
CA PRO A 75 24.32 -17.06 16.74
C PRO A 75 24.72 -17.00 15.27
N LYS A 76 25.95 -16.56 14.97
CA LYS A 76 26.46 -16.50 13.59
C LYS A 76 26.36 -17.83 12.87
N SER A 77 26.62 -18.95 13.56
CA SER A 77 26.47 -20.30 13.01
C SER A 77 25.07 -20.57 12.47
N ARG A 78 24.03 -20.15 13.20
CA ARG A 78 22.63 -20.30 12.77
C ARG A 78 22.33 -19.48 11.51
N ILE A 79 22.86 -18.26 11.42
CA ILE A 79 22.71 -17.40 10.24
C ILE A 79 23.38 -18.05 9.02
N ASP A 80 24.62 -18.53 9.20
CA ASP A 80 25.37 -19.19 8.14
C ASP A 80 24.68 -20.46 7.65
N ASP A 81 24.17 -21.28 8.57
CA ASP A 81 23.41 -22.49 8.24
C ASP A 81 22.10 -22.19 7.50
N ALA A 82 21.37 -21.15 7.92
CA ALA A 82 20.16 -20.70 7.26
C ALA A 82 20.44 -20.22 5.82
N LEU A 83 21.47 -19.39 5.63
CA LEU A 83 21.89 -18.91 4.31
C LEU A 83 22.43 -20.03 3.43
N LYS A 84 23.20 -20.97 4.00
CA LYS A 84 23.70 -22.15 3.29
C LYS A 84 22.54 -23.02 2.79
N SER A 85 21.54 -23.24 3.63
CA SER A 85 20.33 -24.01 3.29
C SER A 85 19.51 -23.33 2.19
N ALA A 86 19.30 -22.01 2.30
CA ALA A 86 18.59 -21.23 1.28
C ALA A 86 19.33 -21.24 -0.07
N ARG A 87 20.66 -21.08 -0.07
CA ARG A 87 21.48 -21.17 -1.30
C ARG A 87 21.46 -22.57 -1.90
N ALA A 88 21.44 -23.62 -1.07
CA ALA A 88 21.33 -25.00 -1.56
C ALA A 88 19.98 -25.26 -2.23
N TYR A 89 18.89 -24.73 -1.65
CA TYR A 89 17.56 -24.76 -2.27
C TYR A 89 17.58 -24.04 -3.63
N ASN A 90 18.13 -22.83 -3.71
CA ASN A 90 18.21 -22.07 -4.97
C ASN A 90 19.00 -22.82 -6.05
N ARG A 91 20.12 -23.46 -5.71
CA ARG A 91 20.89 -24.28 -6.68
C ARG A 91 20.08 -25.46 -7.20
N LYS A 92 19.34 -26.15 -6.33
CA LYS A 92 18.46 -27.26 -6.73
C LYS A 92 17.33 -26.78 -7.65
N LEU A 93 16.71 -25.65 -7.31
CA LEU A 93 15.63 -25.04 -8.08
C LEU A 93 16.10 -24.61 -9.48
N ALA A 94 17.30 -24.01 -9.58
CA ALA A 94 17.91 -23.66 -10.85
C ALA A 94 18.24 -24.90 -11.69
N ALA A 95 18.77 -25.96 -11.07
CA ALA A 95 19.08 -27.21 -11.76
C ALA A 95 17.81 -27.97 -12.22
N SER A 96 16.69 -27.82 -11.52
CA SER A 96 15.43 -28.47 -11.88
C SER A 96 14.62 -27.71 -12.94
N GLY A 97 15.06 -26.53 -13.38
CA GLY A 97 14.37 -25.74 -14.40
C GLY A 97 13.05 -25.09 -13.96
N GLN A 98 12.82 -24.94 -12.64
CA GLN A 98 11.62 -24.27 -12.08
C GLN A 98 10.28 -24.82 -12.61
N PRO A 99 9.96 -26.12 -12.37
CA PRO A 99 8.81 -26.78 -12.99
C PRO A 99 7.44 -26.23 -12.52
N VAL A 100 7.42 -25.52 -11.40
CA VAL A 100 6.21 -24.93 -10.81
C VAL A 100 6.49 -23.48 -10.50
N LEU A 101 5.60 -22.59 -10.94
CA LEU A 101 5.66 -21.16 -10.65
C LEU A 101 4.34 -20.69 -10.05
N GLY A 102 4.43 -20.00 -8.91
CA GLY A 102 3.31 -19.42 -8.21
C GLY A 102 2.42 -20.41 -7.47
N GLU A 103 1.25 -19.92 -7.09
CA GLU A 103 0.29 -20.59 -6.20
C GLU A 103 -0.81 -21.34 -6.96
N ALA A 104 -0.64 -21.56 -8.27
CA ALA A 104 -1.64 -22.19 -9.12
C ALA A 104 -2.15 -23.49 -8.48
N ILE A 105 -3.44 -23.52 -8.20
CA ILE A 105 -4.11 -24.67 -7.59
C ILE A 105 -4.62 -25.53 -8.75
N ASP A 106 -4.13 -26.76 -8.86
CA ASP A 106 -4.65 -27.69 -9.86
C ASP A 106 -6.12 -28.04 -9.52
N PRO A 107 -7.10 -27.62 -10.36
CA PRO A 107 -8.53 -27.80 -10.10
C PRO A 107 -8.99 -29.25 -10.04
N PHE A 108 -8.16 -30.20 -10.50
CA PHE A 108 -8.48 -31.62 -10.59
C PHE A 108 -7.81 -32.44 -9.47
N THR A 109 -7.03 -31.81 -8.58
CA THR A 109 -6.24 -32.52 -7.54
C THR A 109 -6.80 -32.41 -6.11
N GLY A 110 -7.98 -31.85 -5.88
CA GLY A 110 -8.44 -31.62 -4.51
C GLY A 110 -9.95 -31.58 -4.29
N GLY A 111 -10.48 -32.61 -3.64
CA GLY A 111 -11.78 -32.55 -2.99
C GLY A 111 -11.81 -31.47 -1.91
N GLY A 112 -12.41 -30.32 -2.24
CA GLY A 112 -12.94 -29.34 -1.28
C GLY A 112 -11.99 -28.47 -0.46
N ARG A 113 -10.66 -28.74 -0.45
CA ARG A 113 -9.67 -27.88 0.23
C ARG A 113 -8.50 -27.53 -0.69
N SER A 114 -8.62 -26.38 -1.34
CA SER A 114 -7.63 -25.81 -2.25
C SER A 114 -6.45 -25.23 -1.47
N PHE A 115 -5.40 -26.04 -1.25
CA PHE A 115 -4.12 -25.61 -0.67
C PHE A 115 -3.13 -25.27 -1.77
N SER A 116 -2.48 -24.11 -1.65
CA SER A 116 -1.50 -23.60 -2.59
C SER A 116 -0.22 -24.45 -2.61
N HIS A 117 0.56 -24.44 -3.70
CA HIS A 117 1.81 -25.21 -3.78
C HIS A 117 2.83 -24.80 -2.71
N ALA A 118 2.93 -23.50 -2.42
CA ALA A 118 3.79 -23.01 -1.35
C ALA A 118 3.40 -23.60 0.00
N SER A 119 2.09 -23.66 0.30
CA SER A 119 1.60 -24.16 1.59
C SER A 119 1.86 -25.66 1.80
N LYS A 120 1.97 -26.45 0.72
CA LYS A 120 2.26 -27.89 0.77
C LYS A 120 3.76 -28.18 0.92
N ASP A 121 4.63 -27.29 0.44
CA ASP A 121 6.09 -27.49 0.49
C ASP A 121 6.65 -27.17 1.89
N ARG A 122 6.82 -28.22 2.71
CA ARG A 122 7.42 -28.11 4.05
C ARG A 122 8.90 -27.72 4.02
N GLN A 123 9.64 -28.04 2.95
CA GLN A 123 11.04 -27.64 2.84
C GLN A 123 11.11 -26.13 2.64
N TYR A 124 10.36 -25.60 1.68
CA TYR A 124 10.25 -24.18 1.41
C TYR A 124 9.88 -23.38 2.67
N ASN A 125 8.78 -23.73 3.35
CA ASN A 125 8.27 -22.97 4.52
C ASN A 125 9.18 -22.98 5.77
N ARG A 126 10.22 -23.82 5.81
CA ARG A 126 11.21 -23.85 6.90
C ARG A 126 12.42 -22.96 6.63
N LEU A 127 12.69 -22.66 5.36
CA LEU A 127 13.87 -21.88 4.98
C LEU A 127 13.66 -20.42 5.37
N LEU A 128 14.67 -19.79 5.96
CA LEU A 128 14.63 -18.38 6.39
C LEU A 128 13.43 -18.03 7.31
N ASN A 129 12.81 -19.01 7.96
CA ASN A 129 11.66 -18.77 8.81
C ASN A 129 12.10 -18.47 10.24
N GLU A 130 11.89 -17.23 10.67
CA GLU A 130 12.20 -16.77 12.02
C GLU A 130 11.14 -17.11 13.08
N GLY A 131 10.04 -17.76 12.68
CA GLY A 131 8.95 -18.22 13.57
C GLY A 131 7.60 -17.55 13.30
N HIS A 132 7.58 -16.39 12.64
CA HIS A 132 6.37 -15.63 12.30
C HIS A 132 6.05 -15.63 10.81
N GLY A 133 6.73 -16.46 10.01
CA GLY A 133 6.50 -16.60 8.57
C GLY A 133 7.13 -15.51 7.70
N VAL A 134 7.72 -14.49 8.31
CA VAL A 134 8.56 -13.48 7.65
C VAL A 134 9.91 -14.12 7.28
N ILE A 135 10.37 -13.87 6.05
CA ILE A 135 11.66 -14.37 5.53
C ILE A 135 12.69 -13.27 5.29
N GLY A 136 12.27 -12.02 5.43
CA GLY A 136 13.08 -10.84 5.21
C GLY A 136 12.20 -9.61 5.03
N SER A 137 12.81 -8.52 4.59
CA SER A 137 12.13 -7.26 4.28
C SER A 137 12.57 -6.74 2.91
N VAL A 138 11.70 -5.94 2.28
CA VAL A 138 12.00 -5.21 1.05
C VAL A 138 11.92 -3.72 1.32
N VAL A 139 13.04 -3.03 1.05
CA VAL A 139 13.16 -1.58 1.26
C VAL A 139 13.39 -0.90 -0.10
N ILE A 140 12.50 0.03 -0.46
CA ILE A 140 12.62 0.87 -1.66
C ILE A 140 12.49 2.34 -1.22
N PRO A 141 13.61 3.01 -0.86
CA PRO A 141 13.56 4.33 -0.24
C PRO A 141 12.86 5.40 -1.09
N LYS A 142 13.05 5.35 -2.42
CA LYS A 142 12.50 6.32 -3.37
C LYS A 142 10.98 6.45 -3.33
N ILE A 143 10.29 5.34 -3.09
CA ILE A 143 8.83 5.28 -3.01
C ILE A 143 8.36 5.05 -1.57
N SER A 144 9.28 5.16 -0.60
CA SER A 144 9.03 4.95 0.81
C SER A 144 8.38 3.60 1.08
N VAL A 145 8.95 2.52 0.53
CA VAL A 145 8.50 1.15 0.83
C VAL A 145 9.45 0.52 1.83
N ASP A 146 8.88 -0.05 2.88
CA ASP A 146 9.53 -0.91 3.87
C ASP A 146 8.50 -1.96 4.31
N LEU A 147 8.61 -3.17 3.77
CA LEU A 147 7.59 -4.21 3.93
C LEU A 147 8.21 -5.55 4.33
N PRO A 148 7.55 -6.30 5.23
CA PRO A 148 7.92 -7.69 5.48
C PRO A 148 7.62 -8.55 4.25
N ILE A 149 8.50 -9.51 3.99
CA ILE A 149 8.34 -10.52 2.95
C ILE A 149 7.91 -11.83 3.62
N TYR A 150 6.82 -12.42 3.16
CA TYR A 150 6.31 -13.72 3.61
C TYR A 150 6.54 -14.82 2.57
N HIS A 151 6.49 -16.07 3.01
CA HIS A 151 6.45 -17.22 2.12
C HIS A 151 5.16 -17.28 1.29
N GLY A 152 5.29 -17.49 -0.01
CA GLY A 152 4.16 -17.64 -0.91
C GLY A 152 3.45 -16.33 -1.22
N THR A 153 2.39 -16.43 -2.02
CA THR A 153 1.61 -15.30 -2.52
C THR A 153 0.11 -15.54 -2.35
N GLY A 154 -0.28 -16.25 -1.29
CA GLY A 154 -1.68 -16.40 -0.91
C GLY A 154 -2.29 -15.12 -0.35
N ASP A 155 -3.62 -15.01 -0.37
CA ASP A 155 -4.35 -13.80 0.03
C ASP A 155 -3.99 -13.33 1.44
N LYS A 156 -3.79 -14.27 2.37
CA LYS A 156 -3.39 -13.96 3.76
C LYS A 156 -2.04 -13.24 3.79
N GLN A 157 -1.06 -13.70 3.03
CA GLN A 157 0.27 -13.12 2.99
C GLN A 157 0.27 -11.75 2.32
N LEU A 158 -0.41 -11.63 1.17
CA LEU A 158 -0.50 -10.37 0.43
C LEU A 158 -1.30 -9.30 1.19
N SER A 159 -2.24 -9.70 2.05
CA SER A 159 -2.96 -8.79 2.96
C SER A 159 -2.07 -8.22 4.09
N LEU A 160 -0.97 -8.90 4.44
CA LEU A 160 -0.08 -8.54 5.54
C LEU A 160 1.21 -7.85 5.08
N GLY A 161 1.63 -8.03 3.83
CA GLY A 161 2.87 -7.46 3.31
C GLY A 161 3.19 -7.93 1.90
N ALA A 162 4.48 -8.09 1.62
CA ALA A 162 4.95 -8.66 0.35
C ALA A 162 5.00 -10.19 0.43
N GLY A 163 4.72 -10.88 -0.66
CA GLY A 163 4.83 -12.33 -0.79
C GLY A 163 5.99 -12.72 -1.70
N HIS A 164 6.71 -13.78 -1.35
CA HIS A 164 7.69 -14.38 -2.25
C HIS A 164 7.01 -15.37 -3.20
N LEU A 165 7.18 -15.18 -4.51
CA LEU A 165 6.60 -16.06 -5.51
C LEU A 165 7.22 -17.45 -5.43
N TYR A 166 6.42 -18.44 -5.03
CA TYR A 166 6.85 -19.84 -4.99
C TYR A 166 7.35 -20.31 -6.35
N GLY A 167 8.39 -21.14 -6.35
CA GLY A 167 9.08 -21.55 -7.58
C GLY A 167 10.12 -20.57 -8.10
N THR A 168 10.31 -19.43 -7.43
CA THR A 168 11.44 -18.51 -7.68
C THR A 168 12.52 -18.65 -6.60
N SER A 169 13.71 -18.11 -6.85
CA SER A 169 14.83 -18.23 -5.90
C SER A 169 14.53 -17.47 -4.61
N LEU A 170 14.86 -18.03 -3.45
CA LEU A 170 14.83 -17.31 -2.19
C LEU A 170 15.72 -16.05 -2.26
N PRO A 171 15.34 -14.94 -1.59
CA PRO A 171 15.98 -13.63 -1.72
C PRO A 171 17.31 -13.53 -0.94
N VAL A 172 18.24 -14.44 -1.21
CA VAL A 172 19.59 -14.48 -0.59
C VAL A 172 20.72 -14.20 -1.60
N GLY A 173 20.35 -13.84 -2.84
CA GLY A 173 21.27 -13.62 -3.94
C GLY A 173 22.06 -14.86 -4.37
N GLY A 174 23.08 -14.63 -5.18
CA GLY A 174 23.96 -15.68 -5.72
C GLY A 174 23.96 -15.72 -7.25
N LYS A 175 24.84 -16.55 -7.81
CA LYS A 175 24.86 -16.80 -9.26
C LYS A 175 23.66 -17.65 -9.66
N SER A 176 23.08 -17.37 -10.83
CA SER A 176 21.94 -18.11 -11.38
C SER A 176 20.72 -18.13 -10.44
N THR A 177 20.46 -17.01 -9.77
CA THR A 177 19.27 -16.84 -8.91
C THR A 177 18.43 -15.66 -9.39
N HIS A 178 17.11 -15.83 -9.37
CA HIS A 178 16.14 -14.76 -9.62
C HIS A 178 14.98 -14.91 -8.62
N ALA A 179 14.92 -14.00 -7.66
CA ALA A 179 13.84 -13.94 -6.67
C ALA A 179 12.74 -13.00 -7.17
N VAL A 180 11.48 -13.40 -7.04
CA VAL A 180 10.34 -12.55 -7.39
C VAL A 180 9.53 -12.27 -6.14
N ILE A 181 9.37 -10.98 -5.83
CA ILE A 181 8.58 -10.49 -4.71
C ILE A 181 7.33 -9.82 -5.27
N THR A 182 6.17 -10.22 -4.76
CA THR A 182 4.86 -9.73 -5.18
C THR A 182 4.17 -9.01 -4.02
N GLY A 183 3.20 -8.16 -4.35
CA GLY A 183 2.46 -7.37 -3.37
C GLY A 183 1.29 -6.68 -4.05
N HIS A 184 0.29 -6.28 -3.27
CA HIS A 184 -0.87 -5.56 -3.81
C HIS A 184 -0.50 -4.16 -4.31
N ARG A 185 -1.36 -3.63 -5.18
CA ARG A 185 -1.46 -2.21 -5.53
C ARG A 185 -2.78 -1.68 -4.97
N GLY A 186 -2.73 -0.67 -4.12
CA GLY A 186 -3.90 0.04 -3.62
C GLY A 186 -4.60 -0.59 -2.41
N LEU A 187 -3.89 -1.24 -1.48
CA LEU A 187 -4.54 -1.72 -0.25
C LEU A 187 -4.92 -0.51 0.63
N VAL A 188 -6.18 -0.44 1.08
CA VAL A 188 -6.68 0.67 1.94
C VAL A 188 -5.83 0.82 3.21
N LYS A 189 -5.27 -0.28 3.71
CA LYS A 189 -4.50 -0.33 4.95
C LYS A 189 -2.99 -0.12 4.78
N ALA A 190 -2.42 -0.19 3.57
CA ALA A 190 -0.99 0.03 3.32
C ALA A 190 -0.72 0.23 1.82
N GLN A 191 0.18 1.14 1.44
CA GLN A 191 0.47 1.37 0.03
C GLN A 191 1.03 0.14 -0.69
N MET A 192 1.66 -0.80 0.03
CA MET A 192 2.30 -1.97 -0.57
C MET A 192 3.18 -1.54 -1.77
N PHE A 193 2.93 -2.05 -2.98
CA PHE A 193 3.65 -1.66 -4.20
C PHE A 193 2.87 -0.69 -5.11
N THR A 194 2.01 0.16 -4.51
CA THR A 194 1.15 1.09 -5.27
C THR A 194 1.91 2.01 -6.20
N ARG A 195 3.09 2.49 -5.75
CA ARG A 195 3.93 3.48 -6.42
C ARG A 195 5.08 2.85 -7.19
N LEU A 196 5.03 1.54 -7.46
CA LEU A 196 6.11 0.85 -8.16
C LEU A 196 6.30 1.38 -9.60
N ASP A 197 5.26 1.98 -10.17
CA ASP A 197 5.28 2.66 -11.47
C ASP A 197 6.07 3.99 -11.48
N GLU A 198 6.39 4.56 -10.32
CA GLU A 198 7.27 5.74 -10.20
C GLU A 198 8.76 5.37 -10.30
N MET A 199 9.08 4.06 -10.28
CA MET A 199 10.43 3.57 -10.42
C MET A 199 10.92 3.75 -11.86
N ARG A 200 12.22 4.03 -11.98
CA ARG A 200 12.90 4.16 -13.27
C ARG A 200 14.16 3.31 -13.21
N LYS A 201 14.65 2.91 -14.38
CA LYS A 201 15.98 2.32 -14.49
C LYS A 201 16.99 3.29 -13.85
N GLY A 202 17.79 2.75 -12.92
CA GLY A 202 18.94 3.44 -12.35
C GLY A 202 20.09 3.47 -13.32
#